data_AF-A0A661FNJ8-F1
#
_entry.id   AF-A0A661FNJ8-F1
#
_cell.length_a   1.000
_cell.length_b   1.000
_cell.length_c   1.000
_cell.angle_alpha   90.00
_cell.angle_beta   90.00
_cell.angle_gamma   90.00
#
_symmetry.space_group_name_H-M   'P 1'
#
loop_
_entity.id
_entity.type
_entity.pdbx_description
1 polymer ?
#
loop_
_entity_poly.entity_id
_entity_poly.type
_entity_poly.pdbx_seq_one_letter_code
_entity_poly.pdbx_strand_id
1 'polypeptide(L)' 'MLTLAMVFPGQGSQAVGMQAELAEDFAGVLATYAEASEKLGYDLWDLVQTGKT' A
#
# COMPACT_ATOMS: atom_id res chain seq x y z
N MET A 1 -9.03 18.00 -26.87
CA MET A 1 -9.34 16.91 -25.91
C MET A 1 -8.12 16.71 -25.02
N LEU A 2 -8.32 16.51 -23.73
CA LEU A 2 -7.23 16.17 -22.80
C LEU A 2 -7.03 14.65 -22.80
N THR A 3 -5.78 14.21 -22.94
CA THR A 3 -5.40 12.81 -22.75
C THR A 3 -4.84 12.65 -21.35
N LEU A 4 -5.50 11.84 -20.52
CA LEU A 4 -5.01 11.49 -19.18
C LEU A 4 -4.15 10.24 -19.26
N ALA A 5 -2.98 10.27 -18.62
CA ALA A 5 -2.13 9.11 -18.40
C ALA A 5 -1.82 8.99 -16.90
N MET A 6 -1.77 7.76 -16.40
CA MET A 6 -1.37 7.45 -15.03
C MET A 6 -0.05 6.69 -15.07
N VAL A 7 0.92 7.14 -14.29
CA VAL A 7 2.22 6.49 -14.12
C VAL A 7 2.39 6.13 -12.65
N PHE A 8 2.91 4.93 -12.40
CA PHE A 8 3.12 4.41 -11.04
C PHE A 8 4.62 4.28 -10.78
N PRO A 9 5.13 4.79 -9.64
CA PRO A 9 6.55 4.69 -9.30
C PRO A 9 6.96 3.24 -9.04
N GLY A 10 8.21 2.92 -9.38
CA GLY A 10 8.82 1.61 -9.10
C GLY A 10 9.56 1.56 -7.76
N GLN A 11 10.41 0.54 -7.61
CA GLN A 11 11.25 0.33 -6.42
C GLN A 11 12.20 1.50 -6.15
N GLY A 12 12.51 1.73 -4.87
CA GLY A 12 13.38 2.81 -4.38
C GLY A 12 12.61 3.98 -3.75
N SER A 13 11.29 4.01 -3.88
CA SER A 13 10.41 5.04 -3.31
C SER A 13 9.65 4.58 -2.05
N GLN A 14 9.85 3.34 -1.60
CA GLN A 14 9.20 2.81 -0.40
C GLN A 14 9.68 3.50 0.89
N ALA A 15 8.77 3.68 1.84
CA ALA A 15 9.05 4.24 3.16
C ALA A 15 8.22 3.54 4.23
N VAL A 16 8.74 3.47 5.46
CA VAL A 16 7.99 2.97 6.62
C VAL A 16 6.78 3.88 6.86
N GLY A 17 5.60 3.28 7.01
CA GLY A 17 4.34 4.02 7.18
C GLY A 17 3.70 4.51 5.88
N MET A 18 4.21 4.11 4.70
CA MET A 18 3.58 4.51 3.44
C MET A 18 2.10 4.09 3.38
N GLN A 19 1.28 4.93 2.76
CA GLN A 19 -0.17 4.75 2.60
C GLN A 19 -1.01 4.81 3.90
N ALA A 20 -0.42 5.16 5.06
CA ALA A 20 -1.15 5.34 6.31
C ALA A 20 -2.25 6.41 6.21
N GLU A 21 -1.90 7.60 5.72
CA GLU A 21 -2.86 8.71 5.56
C GLU A 21 -3.99 8.35 4.58
N LEU A 22 -3.67 7.67 3.48
CA LEU A 22 -4.69 7.22 2.52
C LEU A 22 -5.63 6.18 3.12
N ALA A 23 -5.16 5.35 4.06
CA ALA A 23 -5.99 4.37 4.73
C ALA A 23 -7.04 4.99 5.68
N GLU A 24 -6.83 6.24 6.13
CA GLU A 24 -7.81 6.97 6.96
C GLU A 24 -9.06 7.34 6.15
N ASP A 25 -8.87 7.76 4.90
CA ASP A 25 -9.95 8.25 4.02
C ASP A 25 -10.52 7.17 3.10
N PHE A 26 -9.70 6.18 2.72
CA PHE A 26 -10.06 5.19 1.71
C PHE A 26 -9.97 3.77 2.27
N ALA A 27 -11.11 3.24 2.73
CA ALA A 27 -11.23 1.86 3.25
C ALA A 27 -10.71 0.78 2.28
N GLY A 28 -10.66 1.08 0.98
CA GLY A 28 -10.07 0.19 -0.03
C GLY A 28 -8.60 -0.13 0.20
N VAL A 29 -7.82 0.79 0.80
CA VAL A 29 -6.40 0.56 1.10
C VAL A 29 -6.25 -0.65 2.03
N LEU A 30 -6.91 -0.62 3.20
CA LEU A 30 -6.83 -1.70 4.17
C LEU A 30 -7.41 -3.02 3.63
N ALA A 31 -8.47 -2.96 2.82
CA ALA A 31 -9.05 -4.14 2.19
C ALA A 31 -8.05 -4.82 1.22
N THR A 32 -7.32 -4.05 0.42
CA THR A 32 -6.28 -4.58 -0.49
C THR A 32 -5.09 -5.16 0.28
N TYR A 33 -4.67 -4.51 1.36
CA TYR A 33 -3.63 -5.07 2.24
C TYR A 33 -4.07 -6.39 2.88
N ALA A 34 -5.33 -6.50 3.31
CA ALA A 34 -5.87 -7.73 3.90
C ALA A 34 -5.90 -8.88 2.87
N GLU A 35 -6.37 -8.62 1.65
CA GLU A 35 -6.35 -9.61 0.56
C GLU A 35 -4.92 -10.09 0.27
N ALA A 36 -3.97 -9.16 0.15
CA ALA A 36 -2.57 -9.50 -0.09
C ALA A 36 -1.96 -10.31 1.07
N SER A 37 -2.26 -9.94 2.31
CA SER A 37 -1.78 -10.63 3.51
C SER A 37 -2.26 -12.08 3.55
N GLU A 38 -3.52 -12.33 3.20
CA GLU A 38 -4.07 -13.70 3.10
C GLU A 38 -3.27 -14.56 2.11
N LYS A 39 -2.89 -14.01 0.95
CA LYS A 39 -2.14 -14.76 -0.08
C LYS A 39 -0.67 -14.94 0.28
N LEU A 40 -0.08 -13.98 0.99
CA LEU A 40 1.33 -14.00 1.37
C LEU A 40 1.60 -14.80 2.65
N GLY A 41 0.59 -14.99 3.50
CA GLY A 41 0.70 -15.74 4.75
C GLY A 41 1.36 -14.97 5.90
N TYR A 42 1.45 -13.63 5.79
CA TYR A 42 1.93 -12.73 6.83
C TYR A 42 1.22 -11.38 6.75
N ASP A 43 1.28 -10.60 7.83
CA ASP A 43 0.68 -9.26 7.88
C ASP A 43 1.50 -8.25 7.07
N LEU A 44 1.08 -8.02 5.82
CA LEU A 44 1.76 -7.08 4.93
C LEU A 44 1.56 -5.63 5.39
N TRP A 45 0.44 -5.33 6.05
CA TRP A 45 0.19 -3.99 6.56
C TRP A 45 1.19 -3.67 7.68
N ASP A 46 1.34 -4.56 8.67
CA ASP A 46 2.31 -4.38 9.75
C ASP A 46 3.74 -4.24 9.24
N LEU A 47 4.14 -5.05 8.26
CA LEU A 47 5.46 -4.94 7.62
C LEU A 47 5.67 -3.55 7.01
N VAL A 48 4.69 -3.03 6.27
CA VAL A 48 4.81 -1.71 5.62
C VAL A 48 4.74 -0.57 6.64
N GLN A 49 3.93 -0.69 7.68
CA GLN A 49 3.77 0.34 8.71
C GLN A 49 4.96 0.42 9.66
N THR A 50 5.62 -0.70 9.95
CA THR A 50 6.66 -0.76 10.99
C THR A 50 8.06 -1.04 10.44
N GLY A 51 8.16 -1.58 9.23
CA GLY A 51 9.43 -2.00 8.63
C GLY A 51 10.06 -3.22 9.31
N LYS A 52 9.34 -3.92 10.19
CA LYS A 52 9.86 -5.08 10.92
C LYS A 52 9.59 -6.36 10.14
N THR A 53 10.64 -7.17 10.01
CA THR A 53 10.62 -8.54 9.45
C THR A 53 10.78 -9.56 10.55
#